data_AF-M5BNC9-F1
#
_entry.id   AF-M5BNC9-F1
#
_cell.length_a   1.000
_cell.length_b   1.000
_cell.length_c   1.000
_cell.angle_alpha   90.00
_cell.angle_beta   90.00
_cell.angle_gamma   90.00
#
_symmetry.space_group_name_H-M   'P 1'
#
loop_
_entity.id
_entity.type
_entity.pdbx_description
1 polymer ?
#
loop_
_entity_poly.entity_id
_entity_poly.type
_entity_poly.pdbx_seq_one_letter_code
_entity_poly.pdbx_strand_id
1 'polypeptide(L)'
;MDKILPRLSQPPYLFHNGASLLEMSRKHNKTIAQLVYDNELHYLTPVEIRKKILKIWATMDECIRTGVSSAETELPGRLRLRRRAPMLYKRLMRGFYPGLSGGINSPAIGAPSISPAFANPIVETGGFGEDLIDEANEPDDSGMFGKAATRRPVRVVGSFHHAILPMPTRKAVFPAMDFLSCYAIAVNEVNAAGGRIVTSPTNGASGVIPAVLKYIVEFISEDPEKDIATFLLTAGAIGMLFKRGSTISAAEGCQAEVGVACSMAAAGFAACMGASPEVITQAAEIGIEHNLGLTCDPIDGLVQVPCIERNSLGAVKAVTAAQLALASDGVHSVTLDEAIEAMRLTAQDMSVKYKETSLSVSLSP
;
A
#
# COMPACT_ATOMS: atom_id res chain seq x y z
N MET A 1 1.80 -46.34 32.73
CA MET A 1 2.61 -45.29 33.38
C MET A 1 2.74 -44.16 32.38
N ASP A 2 1.67 -43.35 32.31
CA ASP A 2 1.60 -42.20 31.41
C ASP A 2 2.51 -41.10 31.94
N LYS A 3 3.55 -40.78 31.17
CA LYS A 3 4.35 -39.58 31.38
C LYS A 3 3.48 -38.40 31.00
N ILE A 4 2.88 -37.77 32.01
CA ILE A 4 2.23 -36.46 31.90
C ILE A 4 3.33 -35.48 31.45
N LEU A 5 3.27 -35.05 30.18
CA LEU A 5 4.07 -33.94 29.68
C LEU A 5 3.79 -32.70 30.55
N PRO A 6 4.81 -31.96 31.01
CA PRO A 6 4.59 -30.75 31.79
C PRO A 6 3.77 -29.77 30.95
N ARG A 7 2.64 -29.28 31.50
CA ARG A 7 1.88 -28.19 30.89
C ARG A 7 2.85 -27.02 30.71
N LEU A 8 3.20 -26.70 29.47
CA LEU A 8 3.90 -25.48 29.12
C LEU A 8 3.15 -24.32 29.79
N SER A 9 3.83 -23.53 30.62
CA SER A 9 3.22 -22.38 31.26
C SER A 9 2.67 -21.44 30.18
N GLN A 10 1.52 -20.82 30.44
CA GLN A 10 0.89 -19.91 29.49
C GLN A 10 1.50 -18.50 29.64
N PRO A 11 1.48 -17.67 28.58
CA PRO A 11 1.89 -16.28 28.70
C PRO A 11 0.94 -15.50 29.64
N PRO A 12 1.41 -14.41 30.26
CA PRO A 12 0.72 -13.75 31.38
C PRO A 12 -0.61 -13.07 30.99
N TYR A 13 -0.73 -12.55 29.77
CA TYR A 13 -1.87 -11.75 29.33
C TYR A 13 -2.58 -12.39 28.14
N LEU A 14 -3.41 -13.39 28.41
CA LEU A 14 -4.19 -14.07 27.37
C LEU A 14 -5.39 -13.24 26.94
N PHE A 15 -5.61 -13.19 25.62
CA PHE A 15 -6.81 -12.60 25.01
C PHE A 15 -7.23 -13.43 23.79
N HIS A 16 -8.54 -13.51 23.58
CA HIS A 16 -9.18 -14.37 22.57
C HIS A 16 -9.98 -13.58 21.53
N ASN A 17 -10.41 -12.37 21.90
CA ASN A 17 -11.25 -11.47 21.11
C ASN A 17 -10.90 -10.01 21.46
N GLY A 18 -11.43 -9.05 20.72
CA GLY A 18 -11.24 -7.62 20.95
C GLY A 18 -11.66 -7.20 22.35
N ALA A 19 -12.81 -7.69 22.84
CA ALA A 19 -13.30 -7.38 24.18
C ALA A 19 -12.31 -7.78 25.30
N SER A 20 -11.77 -9.00 25.27
CA SER A 20 -10.79 -9.48 26.24
C SER A 20 -9.43 -8.79 26.10
N LEU A 21 -9.03 -8.37 24.89
CA LEU A 21 -7.84 -7.55 24.69
C LEU A 21 -7.97 -6.18 25.39
N LEU A 22 -9.11 -5.51 25.20
CA LEU A 22 -9.40 -4.23 25.85
C LEU A 22 -9.52 -4.38 27.38
N GLU A 23 -10.10 -5.48 27.86
CA GLU A 23 -10.16 -5.78 29.29
C GLU A 23 -8.75 -5.94 29.89
N MET A 24 -7.87 -6.71 29.25
CA MET A 24 -6.48 -6.89 29.73
C MET A 24 -5.72 -5.57 29.74
N SER A 25 -5.94 -4.74 28.72
CA SER A 25 -5.30 -3.42 28.61
C SER A 25 -5.72 -2.49 29.75
N ARG A 26 -7.02 -2.40 30.03
CA ARG A 26 -7.56 -1.59 31.14
C ARG A 26 -7.13 -2.14 32.50
N LYS A 27 -7.25 -3.45 32.72
CA LYS A 27 -6.94 -4.10 33.99
C LYS A 27 -5.48 -3.93 34.40
N HIS A 28 -4.55 -3.97 33.44
CA HIS A 28 -3.12 -3.91 33.70
C HIS A 28 -2.50 -2.55 33.39
N ASN A 29 -3.29 -1.57 32.95
CA ASN A 29 -2.84 -0.24 32.55
C ASN A 29 -1.67 -0.30 31.53
N LYS A 30 -1.86 -1.08 30.47
CA LYS A 30 -0.85 -1.35 29.43
C LYS A 30 -1.44 -1.15 28.05
N THR A 31 -0.66 -0.56 27.15
CA THR A 31 -0.99 -0.52 25.71
C THR A 31 -1.01 -1.92 25.10
N ILE A 32 -1.64 -2.07 23.94
CA ILE A 32 -1.67 -3.35 23.20
C ILE A 32 -0.24 -3.85 22.90
N ALA A 33 0.65 -2.97 22.44
CA ALA A 33 2.05 -3.33 22.18
C ALA A 33 2.78 -3.82 23.45
N GLN A 34 2.56 -3.18 24.60
CA GLN A 34 3.15 -3.61 25.88
C GLN A 34 2.62 -4.98 26.33
N LEU A 35 1.32 -5.23 26.19
CA LEU A 35 0.75 -6.55 26.51
C LEU A 35 1.37 -7.66 25.65
N VAL A 36 1.50 -7.42 24.34
CA VAL A 36 2.13 -8.40 23.44
C VAL A 36 3.61 -8.55 23.77
N TYR A 37 4.34 -7.47 24.03
CA TYR A 37 5.75 -7.53 24.44
C TYR A 37 5.94 -8.39 25.70
N ASP A 38 5.12 -8.16 26.73
CA ASP A 38 5.19 -8.92 27.98
C ASP A 38 4.80 -10.39 27.78
N ASN A 39 3.91 -10.69 26.83
CA ASN A 39 3.62 -12.06 26.41
C ASN A 39 4.79 -12.71 25.66
N GLU A 40 5.47 -11.98 24.79
CA GLU A 40 6.64 -12.47 24.06
C GLU A 40 7.83 -12.75 25.00
N LEU A 41 7.95 -12.02 26.11
CA LEU A 41 8.96 -12.28 27.16
C LEU A 41 8.83 -13.67 27.80
N HIS A 42 7.68 -14.32 27.66
CA HIS A 42 7.50 -15.70 28.08
C HIS A 42 8.37 -16.68 27.27
N TYR A 43 8.59 -16.38 25.98
CA TYR A 43 9.30 -17.25 25.04
C TYR A 43 10.70 -16.76 24.70
N LEU A 44 10.96 -15.46 24.84
CA LEU A 44 12.14 -14.78 24.31
C LEU A 44 12.71 -13.79 25.32
N THR A 45 14.01 -13.53 25.23
CA THR A 45 14.64 -12.45 25.99
C THR A 45 14.39 -11.07 25.35
N PRO A 46 14.50 -9.96 26.12
CA PRO A 46 14.36 -8.59 25.57
C PRO A 46 15.25 -8.33 24.34
N VAL A 47 16.49 -8.83 24.37
CA VAL A 47 17.46 -8.67 23.27
C VAL A 47 17.02 -9.44 22.02
N GLU A 48 16.47 -10.64 22.19
CA GLU A 48 15.96 -11.44 21.07
C GLU A 48 14.71 -10.84 20.44
N ILE A 49 13.78 -10.32 21.25
CA ILE A 49 12.57 -9.63 20.76
C ILE A 49 12.99 -8.44 19.90
N ARG A 50 13.83 -7.53 20.43
CA ARG A 50 14.34 -6.37 19.68
C ARG A 50 15.03 -6.80 18.39
N LYS A 51 15.94 -7.78 18.45
CA LYS A 51 16.68 -8.29 17.28
C LYS A 51 15.74 -8.85 16.21
N LYS A 52 14.70 -9.60 16.59
CA LYS A 52 13.75 -10.19 15.64
C LYS A 52 12.86 -9.12 15.00
N ILE A 53 12.34 -8.18 15.78
CA ILE A 53 11.54 -7.04 15.28
C ILE A 53 12.34 -6.24 14.26
N LEU A 54 13.57 -5.83 14.60
CA LEU A 54 14.42 -5.06 13.69
C LEU A 54 14.84 -5.87 12.46
N LYS A 55 15.02 -7.19 12.57
CA LYS A 55 15.28 -8.06 11.41
C LYS A 55 14.09 -8.15 10.46
N ILE A 56 12.87 -8.23 10.99
CA ILE A 56 11.63 -8.19 10.20
C ILE A 56 11.58 -6.87 9.42
N TRP A 57 11.74 -5.75 10.13
CA TRP A 57 11.75 -4.43 9.52
C TRP A 57 12.84 -4.27 8.46
N ALA A 58 14.09 -4.62 8.77
CA ALA A 58 15.19 -4.52 7.83
C ALA A 58 14.93 -5.32 6.54
N THR A 59 14.28 -6.49 6.64
CA THR A 59 13.92 -7.30 5.47
C THR A 59 12.78 -6.66 4.67
N MET A 60 11.81 -6.04 5.35
CA MET A 60 10.72 -5.29 4.73
C MET A 60 11.24 -4.07 3.96
N ASP A 61 12.09 -3.26 4.59
CA ASP A 61 12.69 -2.07 3.98
C ASP A 61 13.60 -2.43 2.80
N GLU A 62 14.39 -3.49 2.94
CA GLU A 62 15.19 -4.04 1.86
C GLU A 62 14.35 -4.49 0.65
N CYS A 63 13.17 -5.08 0.90
CA CYS A 63 12.24 -5.45 -0.15
C CYS A 63 11.69 -4.22 -0.89
N ILE A 64 11.27 -3.16 -0.17
CA ILE A 64 10.85 -1.89 -0.77
C ILE A 64 11.98 -1.34 -1.64
N ARG A 65 13.20 -1.27 -1.08
CA ARG A 65 14.39 -0.77 -1.79
C ARG A 65 14.65 -1.55 -3.07
N THR A 66 14.57 -2.87 -3.02
CA THR A 66 14.72 -3.75 -4.19
C THR A 66 13.66 -3.45 -5.25
N GLY A 67 12.40 -3.28 -4.85
CA GLY A 67 11.31 -2.99 -5.78
C GLY A 67 11.44 -1.63 -6.47
N VAL A 68 11.78 -0.56 -5.73
CA VAL A 68 11.91 0.79 -6.32
C VAL A 68 13.19 0.97 -7.15
N SER A 69 14.21 0.15 -6.93
CA SER A 69 15.50 0.20 -7.66
C SER A 69 15.60 -0.80 -8.81
N SER A 70 14.56 -1.60 -9.06
CA SER A 70 14.57 -2.61 -10.11
C SER A 70 14.85 -2.01 -11.49
N ALA A 71 15.76 -2.65 -12.24
CA ALA A 71 16.06 -2.32 -13.64
C ALA A 71 15.15 -3.04 -14.64
N GLU A 72 14.46 -4.11 -14.20
CA GLU A 72 13.52 -4.85 -15.03
C GLU A 72 12.30 -4.01 -15.35
N THR A 73 11.79 -4.11 -16.57
CA THR A 73 10.62 -3.34 -17.00
C THR A 73 9.31 -4.07 -16.80
N GLU A 74 9.32 -5.40 -16.78
CA GLU A 74 8.13 -6.26 -16.74
C GLU A 74 8.30 -7.37 -15.69
N LEU A 75 7.18 -7.81 -15.13
CA LEU A 75 7.10 -8.97 -14.24
C LEU A 75 7.11 -10.27 -15.06
N PRO A 76 7.65 -11.37 -14.49
CA PRO A 76 7.60 -12.68 -15.12
C PRO A 76 6.14 -13.18 -15.26
N GLY A 77 5.90 -14.11 -16.17
CA GLY A 77 4.58 -14.70 -16.41
C GLY A 77 3.90 -14.24 -17.71
N ARG A 78 2.72 -14.78 -17.99
CA ARG A 78 2.02 -14.60 -19.27
C ARG A 78 1.49 -13.17 -19.48
N LEU A 79 1.18 -12.48 -18.39
CA LEU A 79 0.60 -11.13 -18.42
C LEU A 79 1.62 -10.04 -18.80
N ARG A 80 2.93 -10.30 -18.70
CA ARG A 80 4.00 -9.32 -18.96
C ARG A 80 3.73 -7.95 -18.33
N LEU A 81 3.25 -7.96 -17.08
CA LEU A 81 2.79 -6.76 -16.41
C LEU A 81 3.99 -5.81 -16.16
N ARG A 82 3.88 -4.56 -16.60
CA ARG A 82 4.94 -3.57 -16.42
C ARG A 82 5.17 -3.25 -14.94
N ARG A 83 6.43 -3.22 -14.49
CA ARG A 83 6.82 -2.70 -13.18
C ARG A 83 6.58 -1.18 -13.11
N ARG A 84 5.85 -0.74 -12.09
CA ARG A 84 5.45 0.65 -11.86
C ARG A 84 6.27 1.29 -10.75
N ALA A 85 6.73 0.53 -9.74
CA ALA A 85 7.41 1.08 -8.56
C ALA A 85 8.64 1.95 -8.91
N PRO A 86 9.56 1.55 -9.81
CA PRO A 86 10.73 2.38 -10.13
C PRO A 86 10.35 3.74 -10.74
N MET A 87 9.33 3.78 -11.59
CA MET A 87 8.87 5.01 -12.22
C MET A 87 8.13 5.92 -11.22
N LEU A 88 7.30 5.33 -10.35
CA LEU A 88 6.58 6.07 -9.32
C LEU A 88 7.56 6.70 -8.33
N TYR A 89 8.54 5.94 -7.85
CA TYR A 89 9.56 6.44 -6.93
C TYR A 89 10.38 7.58 -7.55
N LYS A 90 10.86 7.41 -8.79
CA LYS A 90 11.57 8.48 -9.53
C LYS A 90 10.72 9.75 -9.69
N ARG A 91 9.40 9.61 -9.83
CA ARG A 91 8.47 10.75 -9.94
C ARG A 91 8.34 11.49 -8.62
N LEU A 92 8.19 10.77 -7.51
CA LEU A 92 8.08 11.35 -6.16
C LEU A 92 9.36 12.06 -5.74
N MET A 93 10.52 11.51 -6.10
CA MET A 93 11.83 12.08 -5.77
C MET A 93 12.23 13.29 -6.64
N ARG A 94 11.49 13.60 -7.72
CA ARG A 94 11.87 14.69 -8.64
C ARG A 94 11.66 16.10 -8.05
N GLY A 95 11.12 16.19 -6.83
CA GLY A 95 10.88 17.44 -6.11
C GLY A 95 9.81 18.33 -6.74
N PHE A 96 9.40 19.38 -6.01
CA PHE A 96 8.44 20.39 -6.50
C PHE A 96 9.09 21.46 -7.37
N TYR A 97 10.41 21.56 -7.35
CA TYR A 97 11.20 22.54 -8.10
C TYR A 97 12.12 21.85 -9.12
N PRO A 98 11.65 21.59 -10.35
CA PRO A 98 12.50 21.10 -11.43
C PRO A 98 13.65 22.08 -11.67
N GLY A 99 14.88 21.71 -11.30
CA GLY A 99 16.10 22.51 -11.51
C GLY A 99 16.85 22.94 -10.24
N LEU A 100 16.23 22.88 -9.06
CA LEU A 100 16.93 23.15 -7.77
C LEU A 100 17.56 21.89 -7.17
N SER A 101 16.96 20.71 -7.42
CA SER A 101 17.60 19.41 -7.14
C SER A 101 18.56 19.04 -8.29
N GLY A 102 19.61 19.85 -8.44
CA GLY A 102 20.65 19.68 -9.45
C GLY A 102 21.91 19.06 -8.85
N GLY A 103 21.95 17.73 -8.78
CA GLY A 103 23.22 17.01 -8.94
C GLY A 103 23.60 17.05 -10.42
N ILE A 104 24.82 17.51 -10.69
CA ILE A 104 25.41 17.75 -12.02
C ILE A 104 25.08 16.61 -13.00
N ASN A 105 24.59 16.97 -14.19
CA ASN A 105 24.26 16.13 -15.36
C ASN A 105 22.87 15.46 -15.42
N SER A 106 21.81 16.25 -15.57
CA SER A 106 20.57 15.78 -16.22
C SER A 106 19.91 16.91 -17.03
N PRO A 107 19.59 16.71 -18.33
CA PRO A 107 19.07 17.77 -19.17
C PRO A 107 17.65 18.19 -18.76
N ALA A 108 17.47 19.51 -18.61
CA ALA A 108 16.21 20.16 -18.31
C ALA A 108 15.23 20.06 -19.49
N ILE A 109 13.95 19.79 -19.20
CA ILE A 109 12.86 19.81 -20.17
C ILE A 109 11.88 20.92 -19.80
N GLY A 110 11.93 22.01 -20.56
CA GLY A 110 10.86 22.95 -20.91
C GLY A 110 9.87 23.38 -19.83
N ALA A 111 10.11 24.54 -19.22
CA ALA A 111 9.06 25.40 -18.70
C ALA A 111 8.61 26.35 -19.83
N PRO A 112 7.30 26.58 -20.05
CA PRO A 112 6.87 27.66 -20.92
C PRO A 112 7.22 28.98 -20.23
N SER A 113 7.97 29.84 -20.91
CA SER A 113 8.14 31.24 -20.53
C SER A 113 6.77 31.92 -20.60
N ILE A 114 6.21 32.28 -19.45
CA ILE A 114 5.10 33.24 -19.39
C ILE A 114 5.72 34.61 -19.67
N SER A 115 5.66 35.06 -20.91
CA SER A 115 5.86 36.47 -21.24
C SER A 115 4.60 37.23 -20.83
N PRO A 116 4.68 38.30 -20.03
CA PRO A 116 3.52 39.10 -19.69
C PRO A 116 3.26 40.07 -20.86
N ALA A 117 2.41 39.65 -21.81
CA ALA A 117 1.83 40.57 -22.78
C ALA A 117 0.33 40.67 -22.52
N PHE A 118 -0.02 41.43 -21.48
CA PHE A 118 -1.31 42.10 -21.44
C PHE A 118 -1.29 43.20 -22.49
N ALA A 119 -1.88 42.93 -23.65
CA ALA A 119 -2.44 43.95 -24.55
C ALA A 119 -3.34 43.25 -25.58
N ASN A 120 -4.64 43.22 -25.32
CA ASN A 120 -5.64 43.39 -26.38
C ASN A 120 -5.99 44.89 -26.43
N PRO A 121 -6.58 45.45 -27.51
CA PRO A 121 -7.14 44.79 -28.70
C PRO A 121 -6.70 45.43 -30.04
N ILE A 122 -7.00 44.80 -31.18
CA ILE A 122 -7.63 45.45 -32.34
C ILE A 122 -8.34 44.35 -33.15
N VAL A 123 -9.62 44.61 -33.39
CA VAL A 123 -10.50 43.93 -34.32
C VAL A 123 -10.13 44.40 -35.72
N GLU A 124 -9.76 43.49 -36.62
CA GLU A 124 -9.96 43.70 -38.05
C GLU A 124 -10.55 42.46 -38.70
N THR A 125 -11.70 42.70 -39.30
CA THR A 125 -12.51 41.80 -40.10
C THR A 125 -11.93 41.66 -41.51
N GLY A 126 -11.89 40.44 -42.05
CA GLY A 126 -12.03 40.21 -43.49
C GLY A 126 -11.08 39.17 -44.10
N GLY A 127 -11.66 38.26 -44.90
CA GLY A 127 -10.95 37.66 -46.04
C GLY A 127 -10.92 36.15 -46.10
N PHE A 128 -11.80 35.57 -46.90
CA PHE A 128 -11.76 34.21 -47.43
C PHE A 128 -10.49 33.97 -48.29
N GLY A 129 -10.00 32.73 -48.34
CA GLY A 129 -9.04 32.27 -49.35
C GLY A 129 -8.45 30.90 -49.06
N GLU A 130 -8.94 29.88 -49.76
CA GLU A 130 -8.27 28.60 -49.99
C GLU A 130 -6.90 28.82 -50.66
N ASP A 131 -5.91 27.97 -50.39
CA ASP A 131 -5.20 27.14 -51.40
C ASP A 131 -3.82 26.60 -50.96
N LEU A 132 -3.66 25.29 -51.21
CA LEU A 132 -2.52 24.59 -51.83
C LEU A 132 -1.15 24.44 -51.11
N ILE A 133 -0.94 23.19 -50.68
CA ILE A 133 0.17 22.24 -50.94
C ILE A 133 1.33 22.76 -51.82
N ASP A 134 2.60 22.62 -51.38
CA ASP A 134 3.62 21.84 -52.11
C ASP A 134 4.96 21.62 -51.36
N GLU A 135 5.61 20.50 -51.73
CA GLU A 135 6.78 19.84 -51.15
C GLU A 135 8.17 20.42 -51.53
N ALA A 136 9.21 20.07 -50.74
CA ALA A 136 10.47 19.40 -51.17
C ALA A 136 11.83 19.99 -50.69
N ASN A 137 12.61 19.10 -50.03
CA ASN A 137 14.08 18.86 -50.00
C ASN A 137 15.09 19.97 -49.60
N GLU A 138 15.77 19.87 -48.43
CA GLU A 138 17.02 19.13 -48.06
C GLU A 138 18.34 19.86 -48.47
N PRO A 139 19.52 19.65 -47.83
CA PRO A 139 19.85 19.37 -46.43
C PRO A 139 21.09 20.17 -45.91
N ASP A 140 21.56 19.81 -44.71
CA ASP A 140 22.93 19.96 -44.17
C ASP A 140 23.28 21.26 -43.41
N ASP A 141 23.22 21.19 -42.07
CA ASP A 141 24.29 21.78 -41.26
C ASP A 141 24.58 20.91 -40.02
N SER A 142 25.83 20.45 -40.01
CA SER A 142 26.50 19.69 -38.97
C SER A 142 26.61 20.49 -37.66
N GLY A 143 25.74 20.18 -36.71
CA GLY A 143 25.87 20.64 -35.33
C GLY A 143 25.41 19.58 -34.35
N MET A 144 26.36 18.83 -33.76
CA MET A 144 26.11 17.85 -32.69
C MET A 144 25.58 18.53 -31.41
N PHE A 145 24.30 18.87 -31.39
CA PHE A 145 23.53 19.06 -30.17
C PHE A 145 22.59 17.87 -30.01
N GLY A 146 22.73 17.16 -28.89
CA GLY A 146 21.99 15.93 -28.61
C GLY A 146 20.50 16.11 -28.84
N LYS A 147 19.90 15.23 -29.68
CA LYS A 147 18.47 15.18 -29.93
C LYS A 147 17.73 15.02 -28.60
N ALA A 148 17.22 16.11 -28.05
CA ALA A 148 16.30 16.08 -26.94
C ALA A 148 15.09 15.25 -27.38
N ALA A 149 14.87 14.10 -26.74
CA ALA A 149 13.75 13.22 -27.05
C ALA A 149 12.45 14.02 -26.98
N THR A 150 11.88 14.33 -28.14
CA THR A 150 10.61 15.03 -28.27
C THR A 150 9.56 14.22 -27.53
N ARG A 151 9.12 14.71 -26.36
CA ARG A 151 7.99 14.11 -25.63
C ARG A 151 6.82 14.06 -26.60
N ARG A 152 6.39 12.83 -26.98
CA ARG A 152 5.18 12.66 -27.78
C ARG A 152 4.04 13.40 -27.08
N PRO A 153 3.29 14.27 -27.78
CA PRO A 153 2.14 14.93 -27.19
C PRO A 153 1.17 13.87 -26.67
N VAL A 154 0.70 14.04 -25.44
CA VAL A 154 -0.23 13.09 -24.85
C VAL A 154 -1.50 13.12 -25.68
N ARG A 155 -1.91 11.95 -26.22
CA ARG A 155 -3.12 11.85 -27.03
C ARG A 155 -4.33 12.22 -26.17
N VAL A 156 -4.97 13.35 -26.47
CA VAL A 156 -6.23 13.78 -25.86
C VAL A 156 -7.37 13.16 -26.67
N VAL A 157 -8.29 12.47 -26.01
CA VAL A 157 -9.47 11.86 -26.64
C VAL A 157 -10.66 12.78 -26.45
N GLY A 158 -11.35 13.11 -27.54
CA GLY A 158 -12.61 13.87 -27.53
C GLY A 158 -12.70 14.86 -28.69
N SER A 159 -13.93 15.32 -28.98
CA SER A 159 -14.18 16.32 -30.01
C SER A 159 -13.96 17.73 -29.46
N PHE A 160 -13.12 18.53 -30.13
CA PHE A 160 -12.95 19.95 -29.82
C PHE A 160 -14.13 20.82 -30.29
N HIS A 161 -15.09 20.22 -31.02
CA HIS A 161 -16.32 20.88 -31.45
C HIS A 161 -17.51 20.56 -30.54
N HIS A 162 -17.29 19.82 -29.45
CA HIS A 162 -18.31 19.54 -28.45
C HIS A 162 -18.37 20.67 -27.42
N ALA A 163 -19.57 20.98 -26.90
CA ALA A 163 -19.77 22.06 -25.91
C ALA A 163 -18.97 21.84 -24.61
N ILE A 164 -18.66 20.58 -24.30
CA ILE A 164 -17.69 20.20 -23.26
C ILE A 164 -16.40 19.78 -23.96
N LEU A 165 -15.36 20.59 -23.80
CA LEU A 165 -14.07 20.36 -24.44
C LEU A 165 -13.31 19.19 -23.80
N PRO A 166 -12.45 18.49 -24.57
CA PRO A 166 -11.58 17.47 -24.04
C PRO A 166 -10.62 18.05 -22.99
N MET A 167 -10.58 17.43 -21.80
CA MET A 167 -9.71 17.90 -20.72
C MET A 167 -8.25 17.54 -21.01
N PRO A 168 -7.30 18.49 -20.90
CA PRO A 168 -5.88 18.17 -21.04
C PRO A 168 -5.44 17.25 -19.90
N THR A 169 -4.44 16.40 -20.16
CA THR A 169 -3.90 15.52 -19.12
C THR A 169 -3.26 16.34 -18.00
N ARG A 170 -3.75 16.14 -16.77
CA ARG A 170 -3.22 16.76 -15.56
C ARG A 170 -2.32 15.76 -14.84
N LYS A 171 -1.26 16.27 -14.21
CA LYS A 171 -0.48 15.45 -13.29
C LYS A 171 -1.29 15.28 -12.00
N ALA A 172 -1.69 14.05 -11.70
CA ALA A 172 -2.21 13.69 -10.38
C ALA A 172 -1.01 13.25 -9.52
N VAL A 173 -0.59 14.11 -8.59
CA VAL A 173 0.46 13.81 -7.60
C VAL A 173 -0.10 14.17 -6.25
N PHE A 174 -0.28 13.15 -5.41
CA PHE A 174 -0.78 13.28 -4.05
C PHE A 174 0.26 12.61 -3.14
N PRO A 175 1.28 13.35 -2.65
CA PRO A 175 2.50 12.76 -2.10
C PRO A 175 2.26 11.66 -1.08
N ALA A 176 1.39 11.88 -0.09
CA ALA A 176 1.09 10.88 0.94
C ALA A 176 0.53 9.57 0.38
N MET A 177 -0.49 9.63 -0.49
CA MET A 177 -1.09 8.45 -1.11
C MET A 177 -0.14 7.77 -2.10
N ASP A 178 0.64 8.57 -2.83
CA ASP A 178 1.58 8.07 -3.82
C ASP A 178 2.77 7.35 -3.16
N PHE A 179 3.27 7.81 -2.00
CA PHE A 179 4.31 7.11 -1.24
C PHE A 179 3.82 5.74 -0.74
N LEU A 180 2.65 5.70 -0.09
CA LEU A 180 2.04 4.45 0.38
C LEU A 180 1.85 3.46 -0.78
N SER A 181 1.28 3.95 -1.88
CA SER A 181 1.06 3.16 -3.10
C SER A 181 2.37 2.66 -3.70
N CYS A 182 3.38 3.53 -3.81
CA CYS A 182 4.68 3.19 -4.36
C CYS A 182 5.37 2.09 -3.55
N TYR A 183 5.38 2.20 -2.21
CA TYR A 183 6.01 1.20 -1.34
C TYR A 183 5.28 -0.15 -1.39
N ALA A 184 3.95 -0.15 -1.35
CA ALA A 184 3.16 -1.37 -1.44
C ALA A 184 3.36 -2.07 -2.80
N ILE A 185 3.30 -1.32 -3.90
CA ILE A 185 3.56 -1.82 -5.24
C ILE A 185 4.98 -2.40 -5.34
N ALA A 186 5.98 -1.71 -4.78
CA ALA A 186 7.37 -2.18 -4.79
C ALA A 186 7.51 -3.58 -4.18
N VAL A 187 6.91 -3.80 -3.00
CA VAL A 187 6.96 -5.09 -2.31
C VAL A 187 6.23 -6.18 -3.10
N ASN A 188 5.03 -5.89 -3.61
CA ASN A 188 4.27 -6.89 -4.35
C ASN A 188 4.88 -7.19 -5.74
N GLU A 189 5.56 -6.25 -6.36
CA GLU A 189 6.33 -6.49 -7.59
C GLU A 189 7.58 -7.35 -7.31
N VAL A 190 8.21 -7.22 -6.13
CA VAL A 190 9.28 -8.14 -5.72
C VAL A 190 8.73 -9.53 -5.45
N ASN A 191 7.59 -9.64 -4.76
CA ASN A 191 6.90 -10.91 -4.51
C ASN A 191 6.56 -11.63 -5.83
N ALA A 192 5.93 -10.92 -6.77
CA ALA A 192 5.54 -11.47 -8.07
C ALA A 192 6.74 -11.95 -8.92
N ALA A 193 7.93 -11.43 -8.62
CA ALA A 193 9.17 -11.82 -9.29
C ALA A 193 9.96 -12.92 -8.54
N GLY A 194 9.41 -13.49 -7.47
CA GLY A 194 10.08 -14.52 -6.66
C GLY A 194 11.20 -13.98 -5.78
N GLY A 195 11.22 -12.68 -5.52
CA GLY A 195 12.18 -12.06 -4.60
C GLY A 195 11.90 -12.37 -3.14
N ARG A 196 12.82 -11.95 -2.27
CA ARG A 196 12.68 -12.14 -0.82
C ARG A 196 11.65 -11.17 -0.25
N ILE A 197 10.67 -11.69 0.47
CA ILE A 197 9.59 -10.93 1.11
C ILE A 197 9.35 -11.39 2.56
N VAL A 198 8.60 -10.60 3.32
CA VAL A 198 8.10 -10.97 4.65
C VAL A 198 6.58 -11.09 4.59
N THR A 199 6.05 -12.19 5.12
CA THR A 199 4.60 -12.43 5.16
C THR A 199 3.90 -11.45 6.12
N SER A 200 2.78 -10.87 5.70
CA SER A 200 2.02 -9.95 6.57
C SER A 200 0.53 -9.82 6.21
N PRO A 201 -0.30 -10.86 6.40
CA PRO A 201 0.01 -12.18 6.97
C PRO A 201 0.40 -13.23 5.91
N THR A 202 0.16 -12.98 4.63
CA THR A 202 0.52 -13.88 3.52
C THR A 202 1.53 -13.21 2.57
N ASN A 203 2.05 -13.97 1.60
CA ASN A 203 2.86 -13.39 0.52
C ASN A 203 2.04 -12.41 -0.33
N GLY A 204 0.78 -12.74 -0.61
CA GLY A 204 -0.12 -11.92 -1.44
C GLY A 204 -0.47 -10.58 -0.81
N ALA A 205 -0.48 -10.48 0.51
CA ALA A 205 -0.76 -9.26 1.27
C ALA A 205 0.50 -8.57 1.84
N SER A 206 1.69 -8.98 1.39
CA SER A 206 2.96 -8.57 2.01
C SER A 206 3.32 -7.09 1.87
N GLY A 207 2.63 -6.31 1.02
CA GLY A 207 2.97 -4.91 0.75
C GLY A 207 2.32 -3.90 1.69
N VAL A 208 1.21 -4.22 2.35
CA VAL A 208 0.44 -3.25 3.15
C VAL A 208 1.21 -2.77 4.39
N ILE A 209 1.61 -3.73 5.24
CA ILE A 209 2.35 -3.46 6.48
C ILE A 209 3.65 -2.68 6.25
N PRO A 210 4.57 -3.11 5.35
CA PRO A 210 5.82 -2.39 5.15
C PRO A 210 5.61 -1.01 4.52
N ALA A 211 4.59 -0.82 3.68
CA ALA A 211 4.31 0.49 3.09
C ALA A 211 3.88 1.52 4.14
N VAL A 212 2.98 1.14 5.04
CA VAL A 212 2.51 2.02 6.12
C VAL A 212 3.63 2.27 7.13
N LEU A 213 4.38 1.24 7.52
CA LEU A 213 5.49 1.39 8.46
C LEU A 213 6.61 2.26 7.89
N LYS A 214 6.98 2.09 6.60
CA LYS A 214 7.95 2.98 5.93
C LYS A 214 7.48 4.43 5.91
N TYR A 215 6.19 4.65 5.66
CA TYR A 215 5.64 6.01 5.70
C TYR A 215 5.76 6.64 7.08
N ILE A 216 5.47 5.91 8.16
CA ILE A 216 5.65 6.39 9.54
C ILE A 216 7.12 6.72 9.78
N VAL A 217 8.03 5.80 9.50
CA VAL A 217 9.48 5.96 9.75
C VAL A 217 10.07 7.16 9.00
N GLU A 218 9.65 7.41 7.76
CA GLU A 218 10.23 8.48 6.93
C GLU A 218 9.62 9.86 7.17
N PHE A 219 8.33 9.93 7.51
CA PHE A 219 7.60 11.21 7.49
C PHE A 219 7.01 11.64 8.82
N ILE A 220 6.94 10.75 9.82
CA ILE A 220 6.26 11.05 11.09
C ILE A 220 7.15 10.77 12.30
N SER A 221 7.92 9.68 12.27
CA SER A 221 8.63 9.15 13.43
C SER A 221 9.78 10.06 13.89
N GLU A 222 9.85 10.29 15.21
CA GLU A 222 11.01 10.90 15.87
C GLU A 222 11.94 9.83 16.49
N ASP A 223 11.41 8.65 16.81
CA ASP A 223 12.13 7.49 17.34
C ASP A 223 11.72 6.22 16.56
N PRO A 224 12.40 5.94 15.43
CA PRO A 224 12.03 4.84 14.56
C PRO A 224 12.06 3.48 15.24
N GLU A 225 13.02 3.21 16.13
CA GLU A 225 13.11 1.89 16.79
C GLU A 225 11.88 1.63 17.66
N LYS A 226 11.44 2.64 18.42
CA LYS A 226 10.24 2.55 19.25
C LYS A 226 8.98 2.41 18.42
N ASP A 227 8.85 3.18 17.33
CA ASP A 227 7.66 3.14 16.47
C ASP A 227 7.56 1.82 15.70
N ILE A 228 8.68 1.28 15.20
CA ILE A 228 8.74 -0.04 14.57
C ILE A 228 8.27 -1.13 15.54
N ALA A 229 8.74 -1.11 16.79
CA ALA A 229 8.31 -2.08 17.79
C ALA A 229 6.82 -1.94 18.12
N THR A 230 6.36 -0.72 18.35
CA THR A 230 4.95 -0.40 18.66
C THR A 230 4.02 -0.85 17.54
N PHE A 231 4.37 -0.52 16.30
CA PHE A 231 3.62 -0.89 15.11
C PHE A 231 3.52 -2.41 14.96
N LEU A 232 4.65 -3.12 14.95
CA LEU A 232 4.68 -4.56 14.65
C LEU A 232 4.05 -5.40 15.76
N LEU A 233 4.22 -5.02 17.03
CA LEU A 233 3.58 -5.71 18.16
C LEU A 233 2.06 -5.48 18.17
N THR A 234 1.61 -4.27 17.88
CA THR A 234 0.17 -3.96 17.79
C THR A 234 -0.47 -4.65 16.59
N ALA A 235 0.14 -4.55 15.41
CA ALA A 235 -0.29 -5.25 14.21
C ALA A 235 -0.36 -6.76 14.45
N GLY A 236 0.64 -7.32 15.15
CA GLY A 236 0.66 -8.72 15.58
C GLY A 236 -0.53 -9.08 16.47
N ALA A 237 -0.88 -8.25 17.45
CA ALA A 237 -2.05 -8.46 18.31
C ALA A 237 -3.34 -8.59 17.50
N ILE A 238 -3.56 -7.68 16.56
CA ILE A 238 -4.74 -7.68 15.69
C ILE A 238 -4.74 -8.90 14.77
N GLY A 239 -3.60 -9.26 14.18
CA GLY A 239 -3.47 -10.49 13.39
C GLY A 239 -3.80 -11.75 14.19
N MET A 240 -3.45 -11.79 15.49
CA MET A 240 -3.83 -12.90 16.37
C MET A 240 -5.34 -13.01 16.58
N LEU A 241 -6.07 -11.89 16.63
CA LEU A 241 -7.54 -11.90 16.77
C LEU A 241 -8.21 -12.53 15.56
N PHE A 242 -7.83 -12.12 14.35
CA PHE A 242 -8.32 -12.72 13.11
C PHE A 242 -7.98 -14.22 13.02
N LYS A 243 -6.79 -14.63 13.48
CA LYS A 243 -6.39 -16.04 13.45
C LYS A 243 -7.08 -16.92 14.50
N ARG A 244 -7.33 -16.40 15.70
CA ARG A 244 -7.98 -17.15 16.81
C ARG A 244 -9.49 -17.25 16.62
N GLY A 245 -10.11 -16.25 16.03
CA GLY A 245 -11.53 -16.28 15.63
C GLY A 245 -11.81 -17.09 14.36
N SER A 246 -10.77 -17.46 13.59
CA SER A 246 -10.96 -18.18 12.33
C SER A 246 -11.10 -19.70 12.52
N THR A 247 -12.27 -20.25 12.19
CA THR A 247 -12.36 -21.61 11.65
C THR A 247 -11.61 -21.67 10.32
N ILE A 248 -11.22 -22.86 9.83
CA ILE A 248 -10.52 -22.99 8.53
C ILE A 248 -11.27 -22.24 7.41
N SER A 249 -12.62 -22.29 7.44
CA SER A 249 -13.51 -21.60 6.49
C SER A 249 -13.53 -20.06 6.59
N ALA A 250 -13.04 -19.47 7.68
CA ALA A 250 -13.01 -18.03 7.88
C ALA A 250 -11.70 -17.38 7.39
N ALA A 251 -10.68 -18.21 7.12
CA ALA A 251 -9.37 -17.80 6.63
C ALA A 251 -9.30 -17.82 5.09
N GLU A 252 -10.44 -17.62 4.42
CA GLU A 252 -10.61 -17.80 2.98
C GLU A 252 -10.99 -16.48 2.30
N GLY A 253 -10.59 -16.32 1.03
CA GLY A 253 -10.75 -15.09 0.28
C GLY A 253 -9.69 -14.02 0.58
N CYS A 254 -9.66 -12.98 -0.24
CA CYS A 254 -8.67 -11.91 -0.12
C CYS A 254 -8.96 -10.98 1.07
N GLN A 255 -10.18 -10.99 1.61
CA GLN A 255 -10.53 -10.33 2.87
C GLN A 255 -9.67 -10.86 4.04
N ALA A 256 -9.35 -12.16 4.07
CA ALA A 256 -8.54 -12.79 5.10
C ALA A 256 -7.03 -12.56 4.90
N GLU A 257 -6.63 -12.04 3.74
CA GLU A 257 -5.24 -11.71 3.41
C GLU A 257 -5.02 -10.19 3.46
N VAL A 258 -5.43 -9.48 2.41
CA VAL A 258 -5.23 -8.04 2.27
C VAL A 258 -6.11 -7.27 3.25
N GLY A 259 -7.33 -7.74 3.51
CA GLY A 259 -8.22 -7.10 4.49
C GLY A 259 -7.65 -7.16 5.90
N VAL A 260 -7.15 -8.33 6.32
CA VAL A 260 -6.43 -8.49 7.60
C VAL A 260 -5.17 -7.64 7.64
N ALA A 261 -4.37 -7.60 6.57
CA ALA A 261 -3.19 -6.74 6.51
C ALA A 261 -3.53 -5.24 6.64
N CYS A 262 -4.64 -4.81 6.02
CA CYS A 262 -5.17 -3.45 6.13
C CYS A 262 -5.59 -3.13 7.58
N SER A 263 -6.33 -4.03 8.23
CA SER A 263 -6.74 -3.90 9.62
C SER A 263 -5.55 -3.85 10.60
N MET A 264 -4.58 -4.77 10.42
CA MET A 264 -3.33 -4.80 11.19
C MET A 264 -2.54 -3.48 11.03
N ALA A 265 -2.44 -2.96 9.80
CA ALA A 265 -1.71 -1.73 9.53
C ALA A 265 -2.42 -0.49 10.07
N ALA A 266 -3.76 -0.44 10.02
CA ALA A 266 -4.56 0.65 10.58
C ALA A 266 -4.36 0.76 12.10
N ALA A 267 -4.42 -0.38 12.80
CA ALA A 267 -4.15 -0.44 14.24
C ALA A 267 -2.71 -0.08 14.59
N GLY A 268 -1.73 -0.58 13.84
CA GLY A 268 -0.32 -0.24 14.02
C GLY A 268 -0.08 1.27 13.84
N PHE A 269 -0.68 1.87 12.82
CA PHE A 269 -0.59 3.31 12.57
C PHE A 269 -1.23 4.11 13.72
N ALA A 270 -2.45 3.76 14.13
CA ALA A 270 -3.15 4.43 15.23
C ALA A 270 -2.34 4.36 16.54
N ALA A 271 -1.73 3.21 16.85
CA ALA A 271 -0.87 3.06 18.02
C ALA A 271 0.37 3.96 17.98
N CYS A 272 1.02 4.09 16.81
CA CYS A 272 2.13 5.03 16.64
C CYS A 272 1.70 6.49 16.78
N MET A 273 0.43 6.83 16.50
CA MET A 273 -0.11 8.17 16.75
C MET A 273 -0.50 8.40 18.23
N GLY A 274 -0.27 7.43 19.12
CA GLY A 274 -0.60 7.55 20.54
C GLY A 274 -2.06 7.28 20.89
N ALA A 275 -2.81 6.60 20.02
CA ALA A 275 -4.21 6.26 20.26
C ALA A 275 -4.41 5.33 21.48
N SER A 276 -5.60 5.42 22.09
CA SER A 276 -6.01 4.46 23.13
C SER A 276 -6.29 3.08 22.52
N PRO A 277 -6.26 1.99 23.33
CA PRO A 277 -6.62 0.64 22.88
C PRO A 277 -7.97 0.57 22.15
N GLU A 278 -8.97 1.30 22.61
CA GLU A 278 -10.31 1.37 22.02
C GLU A 278 -10.25 1.95 20.60
N VAL A 279 -9.58 3.09 20.43
CA VAL A 279 -9.38 3.72 19.12
C VAL A 279 -8.54 2.84 18.19
N ILE A 280 -7.54 2.12 18.72
CA ILE A 280 -6.75 1.15 17.95
C ILE A 280 -7.65 0.02 17.43
N THR A 281 -8.53 -0.52 18.27
CA THR A 281 -9.47 -1.57 17.84
C THR A 281 -10.50 -1.07 16.83
N GLN A 282 -10.91 0.20 16.92
CA GLN A 282 -11.76 0.83 15.91
C GLN A 282 -11.04 1.03 14.58
N ALA A 283 -9.79 1.48 14.60
CA ALA A 283 -8.99 1.58 13.38
C ALA A 283 -8.87 0.23 12.67
N ALA A 284 -8.65 -0.85 13.44
CA ALA A 284 -8.67 -2.21 12.92
C ALA A 284 -10.04 -2.60 12.32
N GLU A 285 -11.13 -2.26 13.01
CA GLU A 285 -12.50 -2.54 12.59
C GLU A 285 -12.84 -1.89 11.24
N ILE A 286 -12.67 -0.57 11.13
CA ILE A 286 -12.85 0.17 9.86
C ILE A 286 -11.94 -0.42 8.78
N GLY A 287 -10.71 -0.80 9.16
CA GLY A 287 -9.74 -1.40 8.25
C GLY A 287 -10.21 -2.71 7.62
N ILE A 288 -10.93 -3.58 8.35
CA ILE A 288 -11.49 -4.82 7.80
C ILE A 288 -12.84 -4.59 7.11
N GLU A 289 -13.68 -3.68 7.62
CA GLU A 289 -15.03 -3.39 7.09
C GLU A 289 -14.98 -3.08 5.58
N HIS A 290 -14.04 -2.24 5.16
CA HIS A 290 -13.83 -1.87 3.76
C HIS A 290 -13.20 -2.95 2.87
N ASN A 291 -13.05 -4.17 3.38
CA ASN A 291 -12.50 -5.31 2.68
C ASN A 291 -13.38 -6.58 2.81
N LEU A 292 -14.50 -6.51 3.53
CA LEU A 292 -15.47 -7.60 3.63
C LEU A 292 -16.01 -7.98 2.24
N GLY A 293 -16.09 -9.28 1.96
CA GLY A 293 -16.53 -9.84 0.69
C GLY A 293 -15.46 -9.90 -0.41
N LEU A 294 -14.24 -9.43 -0.16
CA LEU A 294 -13.16 -9.53 -1.16
C LEU A 294 -12.77 -11.00 -1.40
N THR A 295 -13.09 -11.48 -2.59
CA THR A 295 -12.76 -12.82 -3.08
C THR A 295 -11.32 -12.95 -3.55
N CYS A 296 -10.80 -14.18 -3.60
CA CYS A 296 -9.48 -14.50 -4.13
C CYS A 296 -9.61 -15.19 -5.50
N ASP A 297 -9.55 -14.40 -6.58
CA ASP A 297 -9.62 -14.89 -7.98
C ASP A 297 -8.64 -14.10 -8.87
N PRO A 298 -7.32 -14.31 -8.71
CA PRO A 298 -6.33 -13.60 -9.51
C PRO A 298 -6.31 -14.08 -10.96
N ILE A 299 -5.97 -13.18 -11.88
CA ILE A 299 -5.83 -13.52 -13.30
C ILE A 299 -4.69 -14.52 -13.48
N ASP A 300 -4.96 -15.60 -14.23
CA ASP A 300 -4.03 -16.72 -14.49
C ASP A 300 -3.48 -17.39 -13.21
N GLY A 301 -4.12 -17.23 -12.05
CA GLY A 301 -3.58 -17.72 -10.77
C GLY A 301 -2.34 -16.97 -10.27
N LEU A 302 -1.98 -15.86 -10.92
CA LEU A 302 -0.75 -15.13 -10.63
C LEU A 302 -0.97 -14.08 -9.53
N VAL A 303 -0.04 -13.98 -8.57
CA VAL A 303 -0.05 -12.94 -7.53
C VAL A 303 0.41 -11.59 -8.10
N GLN A 304 -0.31 -11.10 -9.10
CA GLN A 304 -0.05 -9.85 -9.84
C GLN A 304 -1.32 -9.01 -9.88
N VAL A 305 -2.31 -9.44 -10.67
CA VAL A 305 -3.58 -8.72 -10.84
C VAL A 305 -4.70 -9.55 -10.22
N PRO A 306 -5.51 -9.00 -9.29
CA PRO A 306 -5.50 -7.63 -8.74
C PRO A 306 -4.65 -7.45 -7.47
N CYS A 307 -3.77 -8.41 -7.15
CA CYS A 307 -3.04 -8.45 -5.87
C CYS A 307 -2.18 -7.21 -5.60
N ILE A 308 -1.46 -6.71 -6.62
CA ILE A 308 -0.59 -5.54 -6.50
C ILE A 308 -1.43 -4.30 -6.17
N GLU A 309 -2.51 -4.06 -6.91
CA GLU A 309 -3.42 -2.93 -6.69
C GLU A 309 -4.11 -3.03 -5.32
N ARG A 310 -4.52 -4.24 -4.92
CA ARG A 310 -5.15 -4.47 -3.61
C ARG A 310 -4.23 -4.09 -2.45
N ASN A 311 -2.93 -4.34 -2.54
CA ASN A 311 -1.97 -3.91 -1.51
C ASN A 311 -1.79 -2.38 -1.51
N SER A 312 -1.71 -1.76 -2.69
CA SER A 312 -1.65 -0.30 -2.82
C SER A 312 -2.85 0.38 -2.18
N LEU A 313 -4.06 -0.08 -2.50
CA LEU A 313 -5.30 0.44 -1.93
C LEU A 313 -5.42 0.09 -0.44
N GLY A 314 -4.99 -1.10 -0.03
CA GLY A 314 -4.98 -1.53 1.37
C GLY A 314 -4.12 -0.61 2.25
N ALA A 315 -2.94 -0.21 1.80
CA ALA A 315 -2.09 0.73 2.53
C ALA A 315 -2.73 2.12 2.70
N VAL A 316 -3.37 2.64 1.64
CA VAL A 316 -4.08 3.93 1.71
C VAL A 316 -5.30 3.85 2.62
N LYS A 317 -6.10 2.78 2.50
CA LYS A 317 -7.25 2.52 3.37
C LYS A 317 -6.83 2.41 4.83
N ALA A 318 -5.72 1.73 5.14
CA ALA A 318 -5.26 1.56 6.51
C ALA A 318 -4.98 2.90 7.21
N VAL A 319 -4.26 3.82 6.54
CA VAL A 319 -3.99 5.16 7.09
C VAL A 319 -5.29 5.96 7.22
N THR A 320 -6.18 5.89 6.23
CA THR A 320 -7.46 6.59 6.25
C THR A 320 -8.36 6.07 7.39
N ALA A 321 -8.42 4.75 7.58
CA ALA A 321 -9.17 4.09 8.67
C ALA A 321 -8.67 4.54 10.04
N ALA A 322 -7.34 4.59 10.22
CA ALA A 322 -6.75 5.10 11.46
C ALA A 322 -7.08 6.58 11.70
N GLN A 323 -7.05 7.42 10.66
CA GLN A 323 -7.44 8.83 10.75
C GLN A 323 -8.92 9.01 11.12
N LEU A 324 -9.82 8.22 10.54
CA LEU A 324 -11.23 8.23 10.89
C LEU A 324 -11.45 7.84 12.36
N ALA A 325 -10.79 6.78 12.83
CA ALA A 325 -10.87 6.36 14.23
C ALA A 325 -10.34 7.44 15.19
N LEU A 326 -9.18 8.04 14.89
CA LEU A 326 -8.59 9.13 15.66
C LEU A 326 -9.48 10.38 15.73
N ALA A 327 -10.26 10.65 14.69
CA ALA A 327 -11.18 11.79 14.64
C ALA A 327 -12.54 11.51 15.30
N SER A 328 -12.84 10.26 15.67
CA SER A 328 -14.17 9.84 16.15
C SER A 328 -14.33 9.87 17.68
N ASP A 329 -13.35 10.40 18.42
CA ASP A 329 -13.34 10.48 19.90
C ASP A 329 -13.73 9.17 20.62
N GLY A 330 -13.48 8.00 20.00
CA GLY A 330 -13.81 6.69 20.55
C GLY A 330 -15.30 6.32 20.54
N VAL A 331 -16.13 7.01 19.75
CA VAL A 331 -17.52 6.59 19.53
C VAL A 331 -17.54 5.43 18.54
N HIS A 332 -17.89 4.24 19.03
CA HIS A 332 -17.96 3.01 18.25
C HIS A 332 -19.41 2.58 18.05
N SER A 333 -19.85 2.50 16.79
CA SER A 333 -21.15 1.89 16.45
C SER A 333 -21.05 0.39 16.20
N VAL A 334 -19.88 -0.08 15.74
CA VAL A 334 -19.57 -1.48 15.44
C VAL A 334 -18.25 -1.84 16.12
N THR A 335 -18.19 -3.02 16.73
CA THR A 335 -16.99 -3.53 17.40
C THR A 335 -16.13 -4.36 16.46
N LEU A 336 -14.83 -4.46 16.74
CA LEU A 336 -13.92 -5.33 15.98
C LEU A 336 -14.38 -6.80 15.99
N ASP A 337 -14.97 -7.27 17.09
CA ASP A 337 -15.47 -8.64 17.20
C ASP A 337 -16.67 -8.88 16.27
N GLU A 338 -17.59 -7.93 16.15
CA GLU A 338 -18.69 -7.98 15.18
C GLU A 338 -18.18 -7.97 13.74
N ALA A 339 -17.15 -7.17 13.44
CA ALA A 339 -16.55 -7.14 12.10
C ALA A 339 -15.81 -8.45 11.75
N ILE A 340 -15.10 -9.07 12.72
CA ILE A 340 -14.49 -10.39 12.56
C ILE A 340 -15.56 -11.46 12.32
N GLU A 341 -16.69 -11.39 13.04
CA GLU A 341 -17.80 -12.31 12.85
C GLU A 341 -18.47 -12.12 11.47
N ALA A 342 -18.67 -10.87 11.02
CA ALA A 342 -19.15 -10.57 9.68
C ALA A 342 -18.21 -11.11 8.60
N MET A 343 -16.90 -10.97 8.77
CA MET A 343 -15.89 -11.57 7.89
C MET A 343 -16.06 -13.10 7.83
N ARG A 344 -16.25 -13.75 8.98
CA ARG A 344 -16.44 -15.20 9.08
C ARG A 344 -17.69 -15.66 8.33
N LEU A 345 -18.83 -15.02 8.57
CA LEU A 345 -20.09 -15.34 7.89
C LEU A 345 -19.96 -15.17 6.37
N THR A 346 -19.36 -14.07 5.93
CA THR A 346 -19.13 -13.80 4.51
C THR A 346 -18.24 -14.87 3.86
N ALA A 347 -17.23 -15.38 4.56
CA ALA A 347 -16.35 -16.44 4.07
C ALA A 347 -17.08 -17.80 3.95
N GLN A 348 -18.05 -18.06 4.84
CA GLN A 348 -18.88 -19.27 4.77
C GLN A 348 -19.79 -19.26 3.55
N ASP A 349 -20.33 -18.10 3.20
CA ASP A 349 -21.20 -17.90 2.04
C ASP A 349 -20.42 -17.82 0.72
N MET A 350 -19.09 -17.64 0.78
CA MET A 350 -18.24 -17.55 -0.40
C MET A 350 -18.20 -18.88 -1.16
N SER A 351 -18.38 -18.84 -2.49
CA SER A 351 -18.25 -20.03 -3.33
C SER A 351 -16.83 -20.60 -3.26
N VAL A 352 -16.70 -21.93 -3.26
CA VAL A 352 -15.42 -22.65 -3.22
C VAL A 352 -14.44 -22.20 -4.31
N LYS A 353 -14.95 -21.81 -5.48
CA LYS A 353 -14.14 -21.27 -6.59
C LYS A 353 -13.35 -20.01 -6.22
N TYR A 354 -13.84 -19.23 -5.25
CA TYR A 354 -13.33 -17.90 -4.92
C TYR A 354 -12.57 -17.83 -3.58
N LYS A 355 -12.37 -19.00 -2.94
CA LYS A 355 -11.76 -19.13 -1.61
C LYS A 355 -10.23 -19.15 -1.63
N GLU A 356 -9.63 -19.83 -2.60
CA GLU A 356 -8.17 -19.97 -2.70
C GLU A 356 -7.63 -19.70 -4.12
N THR A 357 -6.42 -19.15 -4.18
CA THR A 357 -5.61 -18.93 -5.39
C THR A 357 -5.20 -20.22 -6.12
N SER A 358 -5.31 -21.38 -5.47
CA SER A 358 -4.77 -22.67 -5.95
C SER A 358 -5.66 -23.37 -7.00
N LEU A 359 -6.95 -23.01 -7.09
CA LEU A 359 -7.92 -23.69 -7.95
C LEU A 359 -8.08 -23.08 -9.36
N SER A 360 -7.45 -21.94 -9.66
CA SER A 360 -7.57 -21.26 -10.96
C SER A 360 -6.77 -21.91 -12.10
N VAL A 361 -6.33 -23.17 -11.96
CA VAL A 361 -5.49 -23.89 -12.93
C VAL A 361 -6.28 -24.91 -13.79
N SER A 362 -7.61 -24.97 -13.72
CA SER A 362 -8.38 -26.05 -14.39
C SER A 362 -9.32 -25.60 -15.51
N LEU A 363 -8.96 -24.59 -16.31
CA LEU A 363 -9.62 -24.37 -17.60
C LEU A 363 -8.61 -23.94 -18.68
N SER A 364 -8.04 -24.94 -19.36
CA SER A 364 -7.65 -24.82 -20.77
C SER A 364 -8.49 -25.84 -21.55
N PRO A 365 -9.04 -25.48 -22.73
CA PRO A 365 -9.84 -26.38 -23.57
C PRO A 365 -9.03 -27.54 -24.14
#